data_AF-A0A923A0E6-F1
#
_entry.id   AF-A0A923A0E6-F1
#
_cell.length_a   1.000
_cell.length_b   1.000
_cell.length_c   1.000
_cell.angle_alpha   90.00
_cell.angle_beta   90.00
_cell.angle_gamma   90.00
#
_symmetry.space_group_name_H-M   'P 1'
#
loop_
_entity.id
_entity.type
_entity.pdbx_description
1 polymer ?
#
loop_
_entity_poly.entity_id
_entity_poly.type
_entity_poly.pdbx_seq_one_letter_code
_entity_poly.pdbx_strand_id
1 'polypeptide(L)' 'MNSSLSISRFQKQMMAEHYKRAVDCKNSGKPVVYVTATFPVEIVRAFEPDIAIVYPENHAVNLIVNGMAEELAEIAAAR' A
#
# COMPACT_ATOMS: atom_id res chain seq x y z
N MET A 1 -25.97 1.34 16.19
CA MET A 1 -26.30 2.07 14.94
C MET A 1 -25.35 1.59 13.85
N ASN A 2 -25.82 0.76 12.91
CA ASN A 2 -25.07 0.46 11.70
C ASN A 2 -25.16 1.69 10.79
N SER A 3 -24.18 2.60 10.88
CA SER A 3 -24.01 3.58 9.83
C SER A 3 -23.47 2.84 8.62
N SER A 4 -24.31 2.64 7.60
CA SER A 4 -23.86 2.20 6.29
C SER A 4 -22.76 3.17 5.85
N LEU A 5 -21.50 2.72 5.86
CA LEU A 5 -20.40 3.50 5.31
C LEU A 5 -20.72 3.76 3.83
N SER A 6 -20.48 4.99 3.36
CA SER A 6 -20.45 5.22 1.92
C SER A 6 -19.35 4.34 1.32
N ILE A 7 -19.56 3.87 0.08
CA ILE A 7 -18.57 3.06 -0.65
C ILE A 7 -17.19 3.75 -0.66
N SER A 8 -17.18 5.07 -0.86
CA SER A 8 -15.96 5.88 -0.83
C SER A 8 -15.24 5.85 0.51
N ARG A 9 -15.98 5.88 1.63
CA ARG A 9 -15.39 5.83 2.96
C ARG A 9 -14.86 4.44 3.27
N PHE A 10 -15.59 3.39 2.87
CA PHE A 10 -15.15 2.02 3.03
C PHE A 10 -13.87 1.73 2.23
N GLN A 11 -13.79 2.20 0.99
CA GLN A 11 -12.58 2.07 0.17
C GLN A 11 -11.36 2.75 0.81
N LYS A 12 -11.52 3.97 1.34
CA LYS A 12 -10.45 4.67 2.07
C LYS A 12 -9.98 3.90 3.29
N GLN A 13 -10.92 3.33 4.05
CA GLN A 13 -10.60 2.51 5.21
C GLN A 13 -9.80 1.26 4.82
N MET A 14 -10.25 0.53 3.79
CA MET A 14 -9.54 -0.66 3.30
C MET A 14 -8.10 -0.34 2.87
N MET A 15 -7.88 0.80 2.22
CA MET A 15 -6.53 1.25 1.83
C MET A 15 -5.67 1.63 3.02
N ALA A 16 -6.22 2.33 4.00
CA ALA A 16 -5.49 2.65 5.23
C ALA A 16 -5.09 1.37 5.99
N GLU A 17 -5.99 0.39 6.10
CA GLU A 17 -5.71 -0.90 6.72
C GLU A 17 -4.63 -1.69 5.97
N HIS A 18 -4.63 -1.65 4.63
CA HIS A 18 -3.60 -2.28 3.81
C HIS A 18 -2.19 -1.75 4.12
N TYR A 19 -2.01 -0.42 4.13
CA TYR A 19 -0.71 0.18 4.47
C TYR A 19 -0.36 -0.01 5.95
N LYS A 20 -1.34 0.05 6.85
CA LYS A 20 -1.10 -0.22 8.29
C LYS A 20 -0.54 -1.63 8.50
N ARG A 21 -1.08 -2.65 7.83
CA ARG A 21 -0.54 -4.02 7.92
C ARG A 21 0.92 -4.10 7.48
N ALA A 22 1.31 -3.39 6.42
CA ALA A 22 2.70 -3.34 5.98
C ALA A 22 3.61 -2.70 7.03
N VAL A 23 3.19 -1.58 7.65
CA VAL A 23 3.94 -0.92 8.72
C VAL A 23 4.07 -1.83 9.95
N ASP A 24 2.98 -2.44 10.41
CA ASP A 24 2.97 -3.35 11.55
C ASP A 24 3.89 -4.57 11.31
N CYS A 25 3.84 -5.14 10.09
CA CYS A 25 4.68 -6.25 9.64
C CYS A 25 6.17 -5.87 9.72
N LYS A 26 6.54 -4.70 9.15
CA LYS A 26 7.91 -4.19 9.21
C LYS A 26 8.38 -3.97 10.65
N ASN A 27 7.55 -3.36 11.49
CA ASN A 27 7.87 -3.10 12.91
C ASN A 27 8.04 -4.39 13.71
N SER A 28 7.38 -5.47 13.30
CA SER A 28 7.49 -6.79 13.94
C SER A 28 8.66 -7.63 13.39
N GLY A 29 9.51 -7.05 12.54
CA GLY A 29 10.65 -7.75 11.93
C GLY A 29 10.28 -8.71 10.79
N LYS A 30 9.02 -8.70 10.34
CA LYS A 30 8.54 -9.54 9.25
C LYS A 30 8.76 -8.87 7.88
N PRO A 31 8.91 -9.64 6.80
CA PRO A 31 9.13 -9.10 5.47
C PRO A 31 7.92 -8.33 4.92
N VAL A 32 8.22 -7.19 4.30
CA VAL A 32 7.29 -6.44 3.44
C VAL A 32 7.84 -6.50 2.03
N VAL A 33 7.05 -6.97 1.08
CA VAL A 33 7.47 -7.12 -0.32
C VAL A 33 6.67 -6.18 -1.22
N TYR A 34 7.35 -5.69 -2.25
CA TYR A 34 6.72 -4.91 -3.32
C TYR A 34 6.43 -5.86 -4.49
N VAL A 35 5.21 -5.78 -5.02
CA VAL A 35 4.79 -6.57 -6.19
C VAL A 35 4.14 -5.66 -7.21
N THR A 36 4.28 -5.98 -8.49
CA THR A 36 3.61 -5.25 -9.57
C THR A 36 2.10 -5.45 -9.51
N ALA A 37 1.31 -4.53 -10.07
CA ALA A 37 -0.15 -4.59 -10.10
C ALA A 37 -0.73 -5.86 -10.78
N THR A 38 0.06 -6.54 -11.61
CA THR A 38 -0.34 -7.76 -12.32
C THR A 38 0.39 -9.02 -11.84
N PHE A 39 1.16 -8.93 -10.75
CA PHE A 39 1.80 -10.09 -10.15
C PHE A 39 0.73 -11.09 -9.65
N PRO A 40 0.96 -12.43 -9.77
CA PRO A 40 0.09 -13.46 -9.20
C PRO A 40 0.11 -13.41 -7.66
N VAL A 41 -0.67 -12.48 -7.10
CA VAL A 41 -0.66 -12.09 -5.69
C VAL A 41 -0.94 -13.26 -4.75
N GLU A 42 -1.69 -14.26 -5.20
CA GLU A 42 -2.02 -15.48 -4.47
C GLU A 42 -0.78 -16.16 -3.91
N ILE A 43 0.34 -16.13 -4.65
CA ILE A 43 1.62 -16.72 -4.22
C ILE A 43 2.09 -16.09 -2.91
N VAL A 44 2.05 -14.76 -2.80
CA VAL A 44 2.54 -14.07 -1.59
C VAL A 44 1.47 -14.09 -0.49
N ARG A 45 0.18 -14.03 -0.87
CA ARG A 45 -0.92 -14.09 0.11
C ARG A 45 -0.99 -15.42 0.84
N ALA A 46 -0.49 -16.50 0.24
CA ALA A 46 -0.34 -17.78 0.92
C ALA A 46 0.55 -17.73 2.17
N PHE A 47 1.41 -16.70 2.28
CA PHE A 47 2.30 -16.47 3.42
C PHE A 47 1.80 -15.36 4.35
N GLU A 48 0.59 -14.81 4.16
CA GLU A 48 -0.01 -13.92 5.16
C GLU A 48 -0.35 -14.71 6.44
N PRO A 49 -0.13 -14.16 7.67
CA PRO A 49 0.30 -12.80 7.99
C PRO A 49 1.83 -12.67 8.23
N ASP A 50 2.63 -13.61 7.74
CA ASP A 50 4.09 -13.59 7.90
C ASP A 50 4.79 -12.73 6.85
N ILE A 51 4.11 -12.42 5.75
CA ILE A 51 4.52 -11.43 4.74
C ILE A 51 3.41 -10.38 4.58
N ALA A 52 3.80 -9.12 4.40
CA ALA A 52 2.89 -8.09 3.91
C ALA A 52 3.27 -7.64 2.50
N ILE A 53 2.28 -7.26 1.72
CA ILE A 53 2.42 -6.88 0.31
C ILE A 53 2.11 -5.39 0.15
N VAL A 54 2.86 -4.69 -0.69
CA VAL A 54 2.56 -3.33 -1.12
C VAL A 54 2.71 -3.25 -2.65
N TYR A 55 1.84 -2.46 -3.29
CA TYR A 55 1.91 -2.18 -4.72
C TYR A 55 2.51 -0.80 -4.94
N PRO A 56 3.76 -0.68 -5.43
CA PRO A 56 4.42 0.61 -5.57
C PRO A 56 3.67 1.54 -6.53
N GLU A 57 3.03 1.02 -7.59
CA GLU A 57 2.20 1.84 -8.49
C GLU A 57 1.02 2.51 -7.75
N ASN A 58 0.33 1.78 -6.86
CA ASN A 58 -0.79 2.32 -6.09
C ASN A 58 -0.32 3.37 -5.08
N HIS A 59 0.87 3.17 -4.50
CA HIS A 59 1.47 4.15 -3.61
C HIS A 59 1.87 5.43 -4.37
N ALA A 60 2.44 5.29 -5.58
CA ALA A 60 2.77 6.41 -6.44
C ALA A 60 1.54 7.23 -6.82
N VAL A 61 0.41 6.59 -7.16
CA VAL A 61 -0.86 7.30 -7.42
C VAL A 61 -1.29 8.11 -6.20
N ASN A 62 -1.20 7.55 -4.99
CA ASN A 62 -1.50 8.28 -3.76
C ASN A 62 -0.58 9.50 -3.58
N LEU A 63 0.71 9.39 -3.88
CA LEU A 63 1.65 10.51 -3.78
C LEU A 63 1.34 11.60 -4.82
N ILE A 64 0.96 11.22 -6.04
CA ILE A 64 0.54 12.14 -7.11
C ILE A 64 -0.69 12.94 -6.68
N VAL A 65 -1.75 12.29 -6.20
CA VAL A 65 -2.99 13.00 -5.81
C VAL A 65 -2.81 13.89 -4.59
N ASN A 66 -1.74 13.68 -3.80
CA ASN A 66 -1.37 14.54 -2.68
C ASN A 66 -0.32 15.60 -3.05
N GLY A 67 0.01 15.76 -4.33
CA GLY A 67 0.91 16.82 -4.82
C GLY A 67 2.40 16.60 -4.53
N MET A 68 2.80 15.36 -4.21
CA MET A 68 4.19 15.03 -3.84
C MET A 68 5.02 14.48 -5.01
N ALA A 69 4.43 14.34 -6.20
CA ALA A 69 5.07 13.61 -7.30
C ALA A 69 6.30 14.30 -7.88
N GLU A 70 6.25 15.63 -8.06
CA GLU A 70 7.33 16.40 -8.68
C GLU A 70 8.60 16.35 -7.83
N GLU A 71 8.50 16.70 -6.54
CA GLU A 71 9.62 16.66 -5.59
C GLU A 71 10.27 15.26 -5.54
N LEU A 72 9.46 14.20 -5.47
CA LEU A 72 9.99 12.84 -5.43
C LEU A 72 10.65 12.42 -6.75
N ALA A 73 10.13 12.89 -7.89
CA ALA A 73 10.73 12.63 -9.20
C ALA A 73 12.07 13.37 -9.35
N GLU A 74 12.18 14.60 -8.87
CA GLU A 74 13.44 15.36 -8.86
C GLU A 74 14.51 14.67 -8.00
N ILE A 75 14.14 14.21 -6.80
CA ILE A 75 15.07 13.45 -5.92
C ILE A 75 15.58 12.19 -6.63
N ALA A 76 14.71 11.50 -7.39
CA ALA A 76 15.09 10.30 -8.12
C ALA A 76 16.01 10.63 -9.31
N ALA A 77 15.76 11.72 -10.04
CA ALA A 77 16.57 12.14 -11.19
C ALA A 77 17.93 12.74 -10.80
N ALA A 78 18.08 13.24 -9.57
CA ALA A 78 19.33 13.77 -9.05
C ALA A 78 20.32 12.70 -8.55
N ARG A 79 19.94 11.42 -8.61
CA ARG A 79 20.79 10.27 -8.27
C ARG A 79 21.26 9.54 -9.52
#